data_AF-A0A1Q4FVG0-F1
#
_entry.id   AF-A0A1Q4FVG0-F1
#
_cell.length_a   1.000
_cell.length_b   1.000
_cell.length_c   1.000
_cell.angle_alpha   90.00
_cell.angle_beta   90.00
_cell.angle_gamma   90.00
#
_symmetry.space_group_name_H-M   'P 1'
#
loop_
_entity.id
_entity.type
_entity.pdbx_description
1 polymer ?
#
loop_
_entity_poly.entity_id
_entity_poly.type
_entity_poly.pdbx_seq_one_letter_code
_entity_poly.pdbx_strand_id
1 'polypeptide(L)'
;MNLFACPACGEPAISSRDKFRLGPMRAVRCRYCRARVSVAALPSLILLALATLAFPFGFIAGFWLCQSSGSLPLSIFGGLVGFIALPLLFRLAHLRLVPLVVREG
;
A
#
# COMPACT_ATOMS: atom_id res chain seq x y z
N MET A 1 -13.03 -1.98 -11.98
CA MET A 1 -11.87 -1.13 -11.64
C MET A 1 -12.37 -0.07 -10.67
N ASN A 2 -11.87 -0.03 -9.42
CA ASN A 2 -12.36 0.95 -8.44
C ASN A 2 -11.71 2.31 -8.69
N LEU A 3 -12.51 3.28 -9.12
CA LEU A 3 -12.15 4.68 -9.23
C LEU A 3 -12.34 5.34 -7.86
N PHE A 4 -11.37 6.15 -7.46
CA PHE A 4 -11.47 6.95 -6.25
C PHE A 4 -12.06 8.33 -6.60
N ALA A 5 -13.08 8.71 -5.82
CA ALA A 5 -13.74 9.99 -5.91
C ALA A 5 -12.81 11.14 -5.50
N CYS A 6 -13.01 12.30 -6.13
CA CYS A 6 -12.38 13.55 -5.74
C CYS A 6 -12.98 14.01 -4.40
N PRO A 7 -12.17 14.31 -3.37
CA PRO A 7 -12.68 14.84 -2.10
C PRO A 7 -13.31 16.24 -2.24
N ALA A 8 -12.99 17.00 -3.29
CA ALA A 8 -13.55 18.33 -3.51
C ALA A 8 -14.90 18.34 -4.25
N CYS A 9 -15.08 17.45 -5.24
CA CYS A 9 -16.26 17.46 -6.12
C CYS A 9 -17.01 16.13 -6.23
N GLY A 10 -16.58 15.07 -5.54
CA GLY A 10 -17.22 13.75 -5.56
C GLY A 10 -17.03 12.94 -6.84
N GLU A 11 -16.71 13.58 -7.97
CA GLU A 11 -16.48 12.92 -9.26
C GLU A 11 -15.26 11.96 -9.25
N PRO A 12 -15.28 10.87 -10.03
CA PRO A 12 -14.18 9.92 -10.09
C PRO A 12 -12.95 10.58 -10.71
N ALA A 13 -11.90 10.75 -9.89
CA ALA A 13 -10.70 11.48 -10.29
C ALA A 13 -9.56 10.55 -10.70
N ILE A 14 -9.41 9.39 -10.06
CA ILE A 14 -8.20 8.58 -10.21
C ILE A 14 -8.46 7.08 -10.09
N SER A 15 -7.74 6.28 -10.88
CA SER A 15 -7.78 4.82 -10.78
C SER A 15 -6.94 4.30 -9.60
N SER A 16 -7.20 3.08 -9.15
CA SER A 16 -6.43 2.46 -8.05
C SER A 16 -4.95 2.26 -8.40
N ARG A 17 -4.63 2.04 -9.68
CA ARG A 17 -3.24 1.93 -10.16
C ARG A 17 -2.55 3.28 -10.16
N ASP A 18 -3.24 4.32 -10.62
CA ASP A 18 -2.68 5.67 -10.65
C ASP A 18 -2.47 6.18 -9.22
N LYS A 19 -3.39 5.91 -8.29
CA LYS A 19 -3.24 6.22 -6.86
C LYS A 19 -1.95 5.64 -6.28
N PHE A 20 -1.62 4.39 -6.61
CA PHE A 20 -0.38 3.76 -6.16
C PHE A 20 0.87 4.38 -6.81
N ARG A 21 0.76 4.79 -8.08
CA ARG A 21 1.85 5.47 -8.82
C ARG A 21 2.04 6.94 -8.43
N LEU A 22 1.04 7.59 -7.84
CA LEU A 22 1.14 8.99 -7.43
C LEU A 22 2.21 9.19 -6.34
N GLY A 23 2.46 8.19 -5.50
CA GLY A 23 3.42 8.32 -4.41
C GLY A 23 3.07 9.44 -3.41
N PRO A 24 3.88 9.61 -2.36
CA PRO A 24 3.60 10.54 -1.26
C PRO A 24 3.75 12.03 -1.62
N MET A 25 4.45 12.35 -2.71
CA MET A 25 4.82 13.72 -3.06
C MET A 25 4.20 14.27 -4.34
N ARG A 26 3.55 13.44 -5.17
CA ARG A 26 2.90 13.96 -6.39
C ARG A 26 1.44 14.28 -6.13
N ALA A 27 1.01 15.41 -6.67
CA ALA A 27 -0.38 15.79 -6.73
C ALA A 27 -0.85 15.70 -8.19
N VAL A 28 -2.09 15.28 -8.40
CA VAL A 28 -2.75 15.29 -9.70
C VAL A 28 -3.95 16.21 -9.64
N ARG A 29 -4.18 16.97 -10.72
CA ARG A 29 -5.35 17.83 -10.83
C ARG A 29 -6.58 17.01 -11.21
N CYS A 30 -7.69 17.20 -10.50
CA CYS A 30 -8.97 16.62 -10.90
C CYS A 30 -9.39 17.18 -12.27
N ARG A 31 -9.94 16.33 -13.16
CA ARG A 31 -10.38 16.78 -14.49
C ARG A 31 -11.60 17.70 -14.45
N TYR A 32 -12.44 17.55 -13.43
CA TYR A 32 -13.70 18.29 -13.27
C TYR A 32 -13.50 19.61 -12.53
N CYS A 33 -13.14 19.56 -11.25
CA CYS A 33 -13.00 20.76 -10.42
C CYS A 33 -11.62 21.43 -10.48
N ARG A 34 -10.65 20.86 -11.21
CA ARG A 34 -9.25 21.30 -11.29
C ARG A 34 -8.49 21.40 -9.97
N ALA A 35 -9.10 21.02 -8.84
CA ALA A 35 -8.45 20.98 -7.54
C ALA A 35 -7.25 20.03 -7.56
N ARG A 36 -6.16 20.41 -6.89
CA ARG A 36 -4.98 19.56 -6.70
C ARG A 36 -5.29 18.52 -5.62
N VAL A 37 -5.29 17.24 -6.02
CA VAL A 37 -5.53 16.11 -5.14
C VAL A 37 -4.23 15.34 -4.96
N SER A 38 -3.87 15.02 -3.73
CA SER A 38 -2.71 14.20 -3.41
C SER A 38 -3.05 13.09 -2.46
N VAL A 39 -2.21 12.07 -2.43
CA VAL A 39 -2.26 11.02 -1.43
C VAL A 39 -1.79 11.62 -0.09
N ALA A 40 -2.47 11.29 1.01
CA ALA A 40 -2.05 11.78 2.33
C ALA A 40 -0.64 11.27 2.68
N ALA A 41 0.32 12.20 2.75
CA ALA A 41 1.74 11.87 2.93
C ALA A 41 2.00 11.12 4.24
N LEU A 42 1.38 11.56 5.33
CA LEU A 42 1.59 11.02 6.67
C LEU A 42 1.22 9.53 6.80
N PRO A 43 -0.01 9.08 6.45
CA PRO A 43 -0.35 7.66 6.48
C PRO A 43 0.43 6.84 5.44
N SER A 44 0.81 7.43 4.30
CA SER A 44 1.66 6.74 3.33
C SER A 44 3.09 6.51 3.84
N LEU A 45 3.67 7.46 4.58
CA LEU A 45 4.98 7.33 5.21
C LEU A 45 4.95 6.34 6.36
N ILE A 46 3.89 6.35 7.19
CA ILE A 46 3.70 5.36 8.26
C ILE A 46 3.62 3.95 7.67
N LEU A 47 2.82 3.75 6.63
CA LEU A 47 2.72 2.46 5.95
C LEU A 47 4.04 2.03 5.31
N LEU A 48 4.79 2.98 4.72
CA LEU A 48 6.10 2.68 4.15
C LEU A 48 7.09 2.25 5.24
N ALA A 49 7.14 2.96 6.37
CA ALA A 49 7.99 2.63 7.50
C ALA A 49 7.64 1.27 8.10
N LEU A 50 6.34 1.02 8.32
CA LEU A 50 5.84 -0.29 8.77
C LEU A 50 6.16 -1.39 7.77
N ALA A 51 6.03 -1.14 6.47
CA ALA A 51 6.37 -2.11 5.44
C ALA A 51 7.86 -2.46 5.49
N THR A 52 8.74 -1.46 5.53
CA THR A 52 10.18 -1.68 5.60
C THR A 52 10.61 -2.43 6.86
N LEU A 53 9.97 -2.14 7.99
CA LEU A 53 10.25 -2.82 9.25
C LEU A 53 9.70 -4.25 9.26
N ALA A 54 8.49 -4.47 8.76
CA ALA A 54 7.83 -5.77 8.82
C ALA A 54 8.30 -6.74 7.72
N PHE A 55 8.84 -6.23 6.60
CA PHE A 55 9.30 -7.03 5.47
C PHE A 55 10.29 -8.17 5.84
N PRO A 56 11.39 -7.91 6.57
CA PRO A 56 12.27 -8.99 7.01
C PRO A 56 11.59 -9.96 7.99
N PHE A 57 10.63 -9.49 8.79
CA PHE A 57 9.90 -10.36 9.73
C PHE A 57 8.94 -11.32 9.03
N GLY A 58 8.39 -10.97 7.87
CA GLY A 58 7.51 -11.86 7.10
C GLY A 58 8.22 -13.16 6.70
N PHE A 59 9.48 -13.07 6.26
CA PHE A 59 10.29 -14.24 5.93
C PHE A 59 10.64 -15.06 7.18
N ILE A 60 11.09 -14.39 8.24
CA ILE A 60 11.49 -15.04 9.50
C ILE A 60 10.31 -15.76 10.14
N ALA A 61 9.13 -15.14 10.19
CA ALA A 61 7.92 -15.73 10.76
C ALA A 61 7.45 -16.95 9.95
N GLY A 62 7.40 -16.83 8.62
CA GLY A 62 7.02 -17.94 7.74
C GLY A 62 8.00 -19.12 7.83
N PHE A 63 9.30 -18.82 7.94
CA PHE A 63 10.33 -19.83 8.15
C PHE A 63 10.17 -20.53 9.50
N TRP A 64 9.99 -19.77 10.59
CA TRP A 64 9.81 -20.30 11.95
C TRP A 64 8.57 -21.18 12.10
N LEU A 65 7.43 -20.76 11.52
CA LEU A 65 6.19 -21.54 11.58
C LEU A 65 6.35 -22.92 10.93
N CYS A 66 7.04 -22.97 9.80
CA CYS A 66 7.28 -24.20 9.05
C CYS A 66 8.51 -24.99 9.56
N GLN A 67 9.37 -24.40 10.39
CA GLN A 67 10.53 -25.08 10.98
C GLN A 67 10.13 -26.29 11.84
N SER A 68 8.98 -26.21 12.49
CA SER A 68 8.40 -27.29 13.30
C SER A 68 8.14 -28.60 12.52
N SER A 69 8.06 -28.51 11.18
CA SER A 69 7.81 -29.67 10.31
C SER A 69 9.05 -30.52 10.02
N GLY A 70 10.24 -30.11 10.46
CA GLY A 70 11.50 -30.85 10.28
C GLY A 70 12.03 -30.92 8.85
N SER A 71 11.31 -30.37 7.86
CA SER A 71 11.73 -30.37 6.46
C SER A 71 12.18 -28.98 6.01
N LEU A 72 13.49 -28.85 5.77
CA LEU A 72 14.13 -27.67 5.17
C LEU A 72 13.37 -27.05 3.97
N PRO A 73 12.88 -27.83 2.98
CA PRO A 73 12.17 -27.24 1.85
C PRO A 73 10.83 -26.59 2.22
N LEU A 74 10.09 -27.13 3.19
CA LEU A 74 8.86 -26.49 3.67
C LEU A 74 9.14 -25.17 4.39
N SER A 75 10.20 -25.12 5.19
CA SER A 75 10.59 -23.91 5.93
C SER A 75 10.96 -22.76 4.99
N ILE A 76 11.71 -23.05 3.93
CA ILE A 76 12.05 -22.06 2.90
C ILE A 76 10.79 -21.62 2.14
N PHE A 77 9.91 -22.55 1.80
CA PHE A 77 8.65 -22.24 1.15
C PHE A 77 7.75 -21.34 2.02
N GLY A 78 7.62 -21.66 3.31
CA GLY A 78 6.89 -20.83 4.28
C GLY A 78 7.46 -19.42 4.39
N GLY A 79 8.79 -19.28 4.41
CA GLY A 79 9.46 -17.98 4.39
C GLY A 79 9.16 -17.17 3.12
N LEU A 80 9.22 -17.79 1.94
CA LEU A 80 8.89 -17.15 0.67
C LEU A 80 7.42 -16.71 0.60
N VAL A 81 6.50 -17.54 1.07
CA VAL A 81 5.08 -17.20 1.15
C VAL A 81 4.87 -15.99 2.06
N GLY A 82 5.49 -15.97 3.24
CA GLY A 82 5.44 -14.82 4.15
C GLY A 82 6.00 -13.54 3.52
N PHE A 83 7.10 -13.66 2.78
CA PHE A 83 7.75 -12.56 2.07
C PHE A 83 6.90 -11.96 0.94
N ILE A 84 6.07 -12.77 0.26
CA ILE A 84 5.18 -12.31 -0.82
C ILE A 84 3.82 -11.83 -0.27
N ALA A 85 3.28 -12.49 0.75
CA ALA A 85 1.97 -12.17 1.30
C ALA A 85 1.96 -10.80 1.99
N LEU A 86 3.04 -10.47 2.70
CA LEU A 86 3.15 -9.22 3.45
C LEU A 86 3.07 -7.95 2.56
N PRO A 87 3.83 -7.80 1.46
CA PRO A 87 3.69 -6.65 0.58
C PRO A 87 2.31 -6.56 -0.10
N LEU A 88 1.63 -7.69 -0.33
CA LEU A 88 0.24 -7.69 -0.81
C LEU A 88 -0.72 -7.08 0.22
N LEU A 89 -0.57 -7.44 1.49
CA LEU A 89 -1.35 -6.87 2.60
C LEU A 89 -1.08 -5.37 2.73
N PHE A 90 0.19 -4.94 2.66
CA PHE A 90 0.54 -3.52 2.67
C PHE A 90 -0.06 -2.75 1.49
N ARG A 91 -0.12 -3.36 0.31
CA ARG A 91 -0.78 -2.76 -0.86
C ARG A 91 -2.28 -2.58 -0.64
N LEU A 92 -2.96 -3.59 -0.07
CA LEU A 92 -4.38 -3.50 0.29
C LEU A 92 -4.62 -2.44 1.37
N ALA A 93 -3.79 -2.43 2.40
CA ALA A 93 -3.81 -1.43 3.46
C ALA A 93 -3.64 -0.01 2.90
N HIS A 94 -2.69 0.20 1.98
CA HIS A 94 -2.48 1.48 1.33
C HIS A 94 -3.70 1.96 0.53
N LEU A 95 -4.35 1.04 -0.21
CA LEU A 95 -5.55 1.39 -0.98
C LEU A 95 -6.74 1.79 -0.11
N ARG A 96 -6.92 1.13 1.05
CA ARG A 96 -8.04 1.36 1.97
C ARG A 96 -7.80 2.47 2.99
N LEU A 97 -6.61 2.54 3.59
CA LEU A 97 -6.31 3.41 4.73
C LEU A 97 -5.79 4.78 4.32
N VAL A 98 -5.27 4.94 3.09
CA VAL A 98 -4.71 6.22 2.68
C VAL A 98 -5.76 7.01 1.89
N PRO A 99 -6.41 8.02 2.51
CA PRO A 99 -7.37 8.85 1.82
C PRO A 99 -6.67 9.78 0.81
N LEU A 100 -7.45 10.24 -0.16
CA LEU A 100 -7.08 11.36 -1.01
C LEU A 100 -7.40 12.64 -0.25
N VAL A 101 -6.47 13.58 -0.24
CA VAL A 101 -6.63 14.89 0.39
C VAL A 101 -6.47 15.98 -0.66
N VAL A 102 -7.25 17.05 -0.54
CA VAL A 102 -7.06 18.26 -1.35
C VAL A 102 -5.82 18.98 -0.82
N ARG A 103 -4.90 19.34 -1.70
CA ARG A 103 -3.78 20.23 -1.38
C ARG A 103 -4.19 21.64 -1.80
N GLU A 104 -4.60 22.42 -0.82
CA GLU A 104 -4.67 23.87 -0.96
C GLU A 104 -3.23 24.38 -1.01
N GLY A 105 -2.91 25.13 -2.05
CA GLY A 105 -1.60 25.71 -2.24
C GLY A 105 -1.56 26.54 -3.49
#